data_AF-A0A212JM91-F1
#
_entry.id   AF-A0A212JM91-F1
#
_cell.length_a   1.000
_cell.length_b   1.000
_cell.length_c   1.000
_cell.angle_alpha   90.00
_cell.angle_beta   90.00
_cell.angle_gamma   90.00
#
_symmetry.space_group_name_H-M   'P 1'
#
loop_
_entity.id
_entity.type
_entity.pdbx_description
1 polymer ?
#
loop_
_entity_poly.entity_id
_entity_poly.type
_entity_poly.pdbx_seq_one_letter_code
_entity_poly.pdbx_strand_id
1 'polypeptide(L)'
;MERDDRALAGVFACRRCGECCSGQGGIILRETDSERLAAFLGLPVAVFHERFAEESRGKKRLIMGKDGGCVFFGAKGCSVHPAKPDVCRAWPFFRGNLTDPVSFAMAKQGCPGIPEGAAFAVFCRTGARELLSQGIFTEPEELRVPAVLLTKTQLIRLAGDDTLAGSGGDAGDAGAGEV
;
A
#
# COMPACT_ATOMS: atom_id res chain seq x y z
N MET A 1 -6.97 -16.91 13.11
CA MET A 1 -7.50 -16.11 11.99
C MET A 1 -6.89 -14.72 12.08
N GLU A 2 -5.59 -14.60 11.81
CA GLU A 2 -4.83 -13.34 11.88
C GLU A 2 -3.85 -13.34 10.70
N ARG A 3 -4.28 -12.81 9.54
CA ARG A 3 -3.48 -12.79 8.30
C ARG A 3 -2.89 -11.40 7.99
N ASP A 4 -3.29 -10.36 8.72
CA ASP A 4 -2.99 -8.96 8.38
C ASP A 4 -1.66 -8.41 8.95
N ASP A 5 -0.97 -9.20 9.79
CA ASP A 5 0.36 -8.92 10.34
C ASP A 5 1.45 -9.82 9.75
N ARG A 6 1.16 -10.54 8.65
CA ARG A 6 2.13 -11.48 8.08
C ARG A 6 3.36 -10.69 7.61
N ALA A 7 4.52 -10.97 8.23
CA ALA A 7 5.79 -10.55 7.69
C ALA A 7 5.92 -11.15 6.27
N LEU A 8 5.83 -10.29 5.26
CA LEU A 8 5.85 -10.70 3.87
C LEU A 8 7.30 -10.92 3.47
N ALA A 9 7.77 -12.18 3.52
CA ALA A 9 9.09 -12.63 3.03
C ALA A 9 10.26 -11.65 3.31
N GLY A 10 10.27 -10.99 4.48
CA GLY A 10 11.30 -10.03 4.84
C GLY A 10 11.32 -8.71 4.05
N VAL A 11 10.28 -8.38 3.28
CA VAL A 11 10.18 -7.09 2.57
C VAL A 11 9.23 -6.09 3.22
N PHE A 12 8.26 -6.57 4.01
CA PHE A 12 7.36 -5.68 4.74
C PHE A 12 6.71 -6.35 5.96
N ALA A 13 6.61 -5.61 7.07
CA ALA A 13 5.76 -5.93 8.21
C ALA A 13 5.22 -4.63 8.82
N CYS A 14 3.90 -4.48 8.91
CA CYS A 14 3.30 -3.29 9.49
C CYS A 14 3.75 -3.12 10.96
N ARG A 15 4.40 -2.00 11.27
CA ARG A 15 4.83 -1.65 12.65
C ARG A 15 3.75 -0.88 13.43
N ARG A 16 2.59 -0.63 12.80
CA ARG A 16 1.54 0.25 13.32
C ARG A 16 2.06 1.64 13.73
N CYS A 17 3.07 2.14 13.01
CA CYS A 17 3.76 3.41 13.31
C CYS A 17 2.92 4.66 13.07
N GLY A 18 1.90 4.56 12.21
CA GLY A 18 1.02 5.69 11.89
C GLY A 18 1.41 6.53 10.68
N GLU A 19 2.56 6.28 10.05
CA GLU A 19 3.03 7.08 8.89
C GLU A 19 2.06 7.05 7.70
N CYS A 20 1.47 5.89 7.40
CA CYS A 20 0.42 5.80 6.37
C CYS A 20 -0.95 6.33 6.84
N CYS A 21 -1.13 6.56 8.15
CA CYS A 21 -2.36 7.06 8.75
C CYS A 21 -2.36 8.58 8.96
N SER A 22 -1.21 9.24 8.93
CA SER A 22 -1.04 10.69 9.09
C SER A 22 -1.23 11.47 7.78
N GLY A 23 -1.23 10.79 6.63
CA GLY A 23 -1.39 11.40 5.32
C GLY A 23 -2.73 12.11 5.11
N GLN A 24 -2.70 13.24 4.41
CA GLN A 24 -3.89 14.01 4.03
C GLN A 24 -4.43 13.52 2.68
N GLY A 25 -5.76 13.40 2.56
CA GLY A 25 -6.43 13.00 1.30
C GLY A 25 -7.51 11.94 1.45
N GLY A 26 -7.59 11.29 2.62
CA GLY A 26 -8.56 10.25 2.97
C GLY A 26 -8.47 9.00 2.08
N ILE A 27 -9.20 7.96 2.46
CA ILE A 27 -9.22 6.69 1.72
C ILE A 27 -10.51 6.59 0.95
N ILE A 28 -10.42 6.48 -0.38
CA ILE A 28 -11.59 6.15 -1.21
C ILE A 28 -11.98 4.71 -0.94
N LEU A 29 -13.25 4.51 -0.58
CA LEU A 29 -13.82 3.21 -0.24
C LEU A 29 -14.42 2.56 -1.47
N ARG A 30 -14.13 1.27 -1.63
CA ARG A 30 -14.97 0.34 -2.39
C ARG A 30 -16.19 -0.05 -1.55
N GLU A 31 -17.18 -0.65 -2.20
CA GLU A 31 -18.35 -1.18 -1.47
C GLU A 31 -17.91 -2.27 -0.48
N THR A 32 -17.02 -3.16 -0.93
CA THR A 32 -16.41 -4.23 -0.11
C THR A 32 -15.61 -3.68 1.08
N ASP A 33 -15.00 -2.50 0.96
CA ASP A 33 -14.33 -1.83 2.08
C ASP A 33 -15.36 -1.38 3.12
N SER A 34 -16.47 -0.80 2.66
CA SER A 34 -17.53 -0.30 3.51
C SER A 34 -18.21 -1.42 4.28
N GLU A 35 -18.56 -2.52 3.61
CA GLU A 35 -19.13 -3.72 4.23
C GLU A 35 -18.19 -4.30 5.29
N ARG A 36 -16.90 -4.44 4.96
CA ARG A 36 -15.89 -5.00 5.86
C ARG A 36 -15.67 -4.13 7.10
N LEU A 37 -15.56 -2.82 6.93
CA LEU A 37 -15.41 -1.87 8.04
C LEU A 37 -16.66 -1.82 8.92
N ALA A 38 -17.85 -1.76 8.31
CA ALA A 38 -19.11 -1.74 9.03
C ALA A 38 -19.32 -3.01 9.86
N ALA A 39 -19.07 -4.19 9.26
CA ALA A 39 -19.15 -5.46 9.96
C ALA A 39 -18.18 -5.55 11.14
N PHE A 40 -16.94 -5.09 10.96
CA PHE A 40 -15.94 -5.06 12.05
C PHE A 40 -16.34 -4.12 13.19
N LEU A 41 -16.96 -2.99 12.88
CA LEU A 41 -17.45 -2.02 13.86
C LEU A 41 -18.80 -2.40 14.48
N GLY A 42 -19.44 -3.48 14.01
CA GLY A 42 -20.78 -3.88 14.47
C GLY A 42 -21.88 -2.90 14.06
N LEU A 43 -21.73 -2.24 12.91
CA LEU A 43 -22.65 -1.21 12.41
C LEU A 43 -23.33 -1.66 11.11
N PRO A 44 -24.57 -1.23 10.84
CA PRO A 44 -25.11 -1.24 9.48
C PRO A 44 -24.27 -0.36 8.54
N VAL A 45 -24.15 -0.76 7.27
CA VAL A 45 -23.35 -0.02 6.27
C VAL A 45 -23.80 1.43 6.13
N ALA A 46 -25.11 1.70 6.13
CA ALA A 46 -25.66 3.05 6.08
C ALA A 46 -25.17 3.92 7.26
N VAL A 47 -25.20 3.38 8.49
CA VAL A 47 -24.73 4.07 9.69
C VAL A 47 -23.21 4.28 9.66
N PHE A 48 -22.46 3.33 9.10
CA PHE A 48 -21.03 3.49 8.87
C PHE A 48 -20.75 4.65 7.90
N HIS A 49 -21.46 4.72 6.78
CA HIS A 49 -21.31 5.82 5.82
C HIS A 49 -21.62 7.18 6.46
N GLU A 50 -22.72 7.28 7.20
CA GLU A 50 -23.10 8.53 7.89
C GLU A 50 -22.05 9.00 8.90
N ARG A 51 -21.41 8.07 9.61
CA ARG A 51 -20.47 8.41 10.70
C ARG A 51 -19.03 8.56 10.27
N PHE A 52 -18.60 7.83 9.25
CA PHE A 52 -17.18 7.65 8.92
C PHE A 52 -16.84 7.91 7.46
N ALA A 53 -17.82 8.19 6.59
CA ALA A 53 -17.56 8.49 5.20
C ALA A 53 -18.20 9.82 4.76
N GLU A 54 -17.59 10.44 3.78
CA GLU A 54 -18.11 11.59 3.06
C GLU A 54 -18.14 11.31 1.57
N GLU A 55 -18.96 12.04 0.83
CA GLU A 55 -19.01 11.92 -0.61
C GLU A 55 -18.04 12.89 -1.27
N SER A 56 -17.25 12.38 -2.21
CA SER A 56 -16.34 13.20 -3.00
C SER A 56 -16.24 12.69 -4.41
N ARG A 57 -16.62 13.55 -5.37
CA ARG A 57 -16.61 13.24 -6.81
C ARG A 57 -17.34 11.93 -7.12
N GLY A 58 -18.48 11.70 -6.46
CA GLY A 58 -19.31 10.49 -6.63
C GLY A 58 -18.72 9.21 -6.03
N LYS A 59 -17.70 9.30 -5.18
CA LYS A 59 -17.15 8.17 -4.43
C LYS A 59 -17.24 8.42 -2.93
N LYS A 60 -17.41 7.36 -2.15
CA LYS A 60 -17.30 7.44 -0.69
C LYS A 60 -15.83 7.49 -0.29
N ARG A 61 -15.50 8.39 0.62
CA ARG A 61 -14.16 8.57 1.19
C ARG A 61 -14.24 8.55 2.70
N LEU A 62 -13.30 7.90 3.38
CA LEU A 62 -13.19 8.02 4.83
C LEU A 62 -12.93 9.47 5.26
N ILE A 63 -13.68 9.93 6.25
CA ILE A 63 -13.44 11.23 6.86
C ILE A 63 -12.10 11.27 7.58
N MET A 64 -11.56 12.47 7.73
CA MET A 64 -10.35 12.71 8.52
C MET A 64 -10.74 12.95 9.99
N GLY A 65 -9.86 12.55 10.90
CA GLY A 65 -9.95 12.93 12.31
C GLY A 65 -9.64 14.41 12.52
N LYS A 66 -9.89 14.91 13.74
CA LYS A 66 -9.69 16.32 14.10
C LYS A 66 -8.26 16.81 13.90
N ASP A 67 -7.30 15.91 14.06
CA ASP A 67 -5.86 16.20 13.93
C ASP A 67 -5.37 16.11 12.47
N GLY A 68 -6.28 15.97 11.50
CA GLY A 68 -5.97 15.93 10.07
C GLY A 68 -5.46 14.58 9.55
N GLY A 69 -5.37 13.56 10.40
CA GLY A 69 -5.04 12.16 10.05
C GLY A 69 -6.28 11.25 9.91
N CYS A 70 -6.07 9.95 9.76
CA CYS A 70 -7.14 8.96 9.64
C CYS A 70 -8.05 8.93 10.88
N VAL A 71 -9.37 8.92 10.70
CA VAL A 71 -10.37 8.84 11.79
C VAL A 71 -10.22 7.61 12.68
N PHE A 72 -9.64 6.52 12.17
CA PHE A 72 -9.44 5.27 12.92
C PHE A 72 -8.05 5.14 13.55
N PHE A 73 -7.19 6.15 13.43
CA PHE A 73 -5.89 6.14 14.08
C PHE A 73 -5.95 6.92 15.40
N GLY A 74 -5.37 6.34 16.46
CA GLY A 74 -5.27 6.98 17.77
C GLY A 74 -4.09 6.45 18.57
N ALA A 75 -4.06 6.72 19.89
CA ALA A 75 -2.92 6.37 20.75
C ALA A 75 -2.53 4.88 20.75
N LYS A 76 -3.47 3.97 20.45
CA LYS A 76 -3.23 2.52 20.37
C LYS A 76 -2.97 2.03 18.92
N GLY A 77 -2.72 2.94 18.00
CA GLY A 77 -2.58 2.68 16.56
C GLY A 77 -3.93 2.62 15.83
N CYS A 78 -3.93 1.98 14.65
CA CYS A 78 -5.14 1.80 13.84
C CYS A 78 -6.14 0.86 14.56
N SER A 79 -7.33 1.37 14.87
CA SER A 79 -8.39 0.62 15.56
C SER A 79 -9.10 -0.39 14.67
N VAL A 80 -9.11 -0.16 13.35
CA VAL A 80 -9.70 -1.04 12.34
C VAL A 80 -8.65 -1.90 11.62
N HIS A 81 -7.49 -2.14 12.24
CA HIS A 81 -6.37 -2.85 11.59
C HIS A 81 -6.77 -4.20 10.96
N PRO A 82 -7.61 -5.05 11.58
CA PRO A 82 -8.05 -6.32 10.99
C PRO A 82 -9.06 -6.19 9.84
N ALA A 83 -9.62 -4.99 9.65
CA ALA A 83 -10.67 -4.70 8.68
C ALA A 83 -10.26 -3.58 7.73
N LYS A 84 -8.96 -3.33 7.60
CA LYS A 84 -8.40 -2.23 6.79
C LYS A 84 -9.05 -2.20 5.40
N PRO A 85 -9.36 -1.01 4.86
CA PRO A 85 -9.78 -0.89 3.47
C PRO A 85 -8.64 -1.34 2.54
N ASP A 86 -8.95 -1.69 1.30
CA ASP A 86 -8.03 -2.30 0.34
C ASP A 86 -6.82 -1.39 0.09
N VAL A 87 -7.01 -0.08 0.01
CA VAL A 87 -5.92 0.89 -0.11
C VAL A 87 -4.96 0.82 1.10
N CYS A 88 -5.49 0.67 2.32
CA CYS A 88 -4.64 0.53 3.51
C CYS A 88 -3.96 -0.85 3.57
N ARG A 89 -4.57 -1.90 3.02
CA ARG A 89 -3.96 -3.24 2.92
C ARG A 89 -2.90 -3.30 1.83
N ALA A 90 -3.06 -2.50 0.79
CA ALA A 90 -2.11 -2.41 -0.31
C ALA A 90 -0.84 -1.63 0.03
N TRP A 91 -0.83 -0.79 1.06
CA TRP A 91 0.42 -0.17 1.52
C TRP A 91 1.41 -1.23 2.00
N PRO A 92 2.68 -1.21 1.57
CA PRO A 92 3.38 -0.19 0.78
C PRO A 92 3.47 -0.47 -0.73
N PHE A 93 2.75 -1.45 -1.25
CA PHE A 93 2.81 -1.93 -2.63
C PHE A 93 1.94 -1.11 -3.61
N PHE A 94 1.92 0.21 -3.47
CA PHE A 94 1.25 1.08 -4.44
C PHE A 94 1.98 1.08 -5.78
N ARG A 95 1.26 1.45 -6.84
CA ARG A 95 1.79 1.52 -8.21
C ARG A 95 3.16 2.17 -8.27
N GLY A 96 3.31 3.38 -7.73
CA GLY A 96 4.58 4.11 -7.72
C GLY A 96 5.71 3.27 -7.12
N ASN A 97 5.49 2.71 -5.93
CA ASN A 97 6.49 1.91 -5.22
C ASN A 97 6.79 0.56 -5.89
N LEU A 98 5.92 0.07 -6.78
CA LEU A 98 6.12 -1.19 -7.52
C LEU A 98 6.76 -0.98 -8.90
N THR A 99 6.68 0.23 -9.46
CA THR A 99 7.17 0.51 -10.81
C THR A 99 8.35 1.47 -10.87
N ASP A 100 8.63 2.19 -9.79
CA ASP A 100 9.69 3.18 -9.72
C ASP A 100 10.59 2.96 -8.49
N PRO A 101 11.88 2.62 -8.69
CA PRO A 101 12.86 2.44 -7.61
C PRO A 101 13.02 3.68 -6.72
N VAL A 102 12.85 4.90 -7.27
CA VAL A 102 12.97 6.14 -6.50
C VAL A 102 11.80 6.27 -5.53
N SER A 103 10.57 6.09 -6.00
CA SER A 103 9.38 6.03 -5.16
C SER A 103 9.48 4.95 -4.07
N PHE A 104 9.99 3.77 -4.41
CA PHE A 104 10.27 2.72 -3.42
C PHE A 104 11.27 3.17 -2.35
N ALA A 105 12.39 3.79 -2.74
CA ALA A 105 13.39 4.29 -1.79
C ALA A 105 12.81 5.34 -0.84
N MET A 106 11.95 6.23 -1.34
CA MET A 106 11.23 7.20 -0.51
C MET A 106 10.25 6.52 0.45
N ALA A 107 9.48 5.54 -0.02
CA ALA A 107 8.55 4.78 0.82
C ALA A 107 9.29 4.03 1.93
N LYS A 108 10.47 3.48 1.64
CA LYS A 108 11.34 2.81 2.59
C LYS A 108 11.86 3.75 3.68
N GLN A 109 12.26 4.97 3.31
CA GLN A 109 12.63 6.00 4.29
C GLN A 109 11.45 6.41 5.19
N GLY A 110 10.25 6.51 4.61
CA GLY A 110 9.04 6.92 5.34
C GLY A 110 8.32 5.80 6.09
N CYS A 111 8.70 4.53 5.94
CA CYS A 111 8.00 3.41 6.55
C CYS A 111 8.94 2.43 7.26
N PRO A 112 8.97 2.40 8.61
CA PRO A 112 9.80 1.46 9.37
C PRO A 112 9.37 -0.02 9.22
N GLY A 113 8.26 -0.27 8.52
CA GLY A 113 7.83 -1.60 8.16
C GLY A 113 8.60 -2.19 6.96
N ILE A 114 9.28 -1.37 6.17
CA ILE A 114 10.09 -1.81 5.03
C ILE A 114 11.55 -1.95 5.52
N PRO A 115 12.15 -3.15 5.49
CA PRO A 115 13.51 -3.34 5.99
C PRO A 115 14.56 -2.60 5.17
N GLU A 116 15.63 -2.14 5.84
CA GLU A 116 16.74 -1.44 5.17
C GLU A 116 17.45 -2.31 4.13
N GLY A 117 17.42 -3.63 4.27
CA GLY A 117 17.96 -4.57 3.28
C GLY A 117 17.01 -4.94 2.14
N ALA A 118 15.78 -4.40 2.10
CA ALA A 118 14.80 -4.80 1.11
C ALA A 118 15.23 -4.40 -0.32
N ALA A 119 15.50 -5.40 -1.15
CA ALA A 119 15.81 -5.20 -2.56
C ALA A 119 14.54 -4.91 -3.37
N PHE A 120 14.59 -3.93 -4.27
CA PHE A 120 13.45 -3.48 -5.06
C PHE A 120 12.77 -4.63 -5.82
N ALA A 121 13.54 -5.47 -6.52
CA ALA A 121 12.99 -6.60 -7.28
C ALA A 121 12.22 -7.60 -6.40
N VAL A 122 12.74 -7.90 -5.20
CA VAL A 122 12.09 -8.81 -4.24
C VAL A 122 10.83 -8.17 -3.64
N PHE A 123 10.89 -6.87 -3.34
CA PHE A 123 9.75 -6.07 -2.90
C PHE A 123 8.63 -6.10 -3.94
N CYS A 124 8.95 -5.84 -5.21
CA CYS A 124 7.95 -5.82 -6.29
C CYS A 124 7.31 -7.19 -6.50
N ARG A 125 8.10 -8.26 -6.60
CA ARG A 125 7.57 -9.63 -6.75
C ARG A 125 6.69 -10.05 -5.58
N THR A 126 7.16 -9.82 -4.35
CA THR A 126 6.42 -10.21 -3.14
C THR A 126 5.14 -9.41 -2.98
N GLY A 127 5.22 -8.09 -3.18
CA GLY A 127 4.07 -7.20 -3.15
C GLY A 127 3.03 -7.58 -4.19
N ALA A 128 3.44 -7.84 -5.43
CA ALA A 128 2.53 -8.25 -6.48
C ALA A 128 1.80 -9.56 -6.17
N ARG A 129 2.51 -10.57 -5.65
CA ARG A 129 1.91 -11.84 -5.21
C ARG A 129 0.92 -11.64 -4.07
N GLU A 130 1.26 -10.78 -3.11
CA GLU A 130 0.38 -10.50 -1.99
C GLU A 130 -0.92 -9.82 -2.44
N LEU A 131 -0.82 -8.75 -3.24
CA LEU A 131 -1.97 -8.04 -3.79
C LEU A 131 -2.88 -8.98 -4.60
N LEU A 132 -2.30 -9.85 -5.44
CA LEU A 132 -3.05 -10.87 -6.18
C LEU A 132 -3.77 -11.84 -5.24
N SER A 133 -3.09 -12.34 -4.20
CA SER A 133 -3.68 -13.28 -3.23
C SER A 133 -4.84 -12.68 -2.45
N GLN A 134 -4.82 -11.37 -2.24
CA GLN A 134 -5.84 -10.62 -1.52
C GLN A 134 -6.96 -10.09 -2.43
N GLY A 135 -6.83 -10.25 -3.76
CA GLY A 135 -7.78 -9.68 -4.72
C GLY A 135 -7.71 -8.16 -4.85
N ILE A 136 -6.59 -7.53 -4.46
CA ILE A 136 -6.45 -6.07 -4.48
C ILE A 136 -5.75 -5.63 -5.76
N PHE A 137 -6.54 -5.15 -6.71
CA PHE A 137 -6.08 -4.53 -7.94
C PHE A 137 -7.16 -3.57 -8.47
N THR A 138 -6.83 -2.84 -9.52
CA THR A 138 -7.80 -2.04 -10.27
C THR A 138 -8.09 -2.71 -11.60
N GLU A 139 -9.36 -2.81 -11.96
CA GLU A 139 -9.71 -3.22 -13.32
C GLU A 139 -9.60 -2.03 -14.30
N PRO A 140 -9.21 -2.25 -15.56
CA PRO A 140 -9.04 -1.18 -16.55
C PRO A 140 -10.28 -0.27 -16.70
N GLU A 141 -11.47 -0.81 -16.48
CA GLU A 141 -12.76 -0.12 -16.58
C GLU A 141 -13.01 0.81 -15.37
N GLU A 142 -12.36 0.55 -14.24
CA GLU A 142 -12.40 1.38 -13.04
C GLU A 142 -11.36 2.52 -13.06
N LEU A 143 -10.51 2.55 -14.09
CA LEU A 143 -9.36 3.43 -14.22
C LEU A 143 -9.80 4.88 -14.53
N ARG A 144 -10.01 5.68 -13.48
CA ARG A 144 -9.92 7.14 -13.58
C ARG A 144 -8.55 7.58 -13.06
N VAL A 145 -7.75 8.16 -13.97
CA VAL A 145 -6.33 8.49 -13.79
C VAL A 145 -6.03 9.43 -12.60
N PRO A 146 -4.87 9.25 -11.92
CA PRO A 146 -4.02 8.05 -11.85
C PRO A 146 -4.48 7.10 -10.73
N ALA A 147 -4.61 5.81 -11.03
CA ALA A 147 -4.96 4.79 -10.04
C ALA A 147 -3.77 4.44 -9.13
N VAL A 148 -4.04 4.33 -7.82
CA VAL A 148 -3.06 3.95 -6.79
C VAL A 148 -2.62 2.48 -6.93
N LEU A 149 -3.50 1.63 -7.47
CA LEU A 149 -3.28 0.20 -7.66
C LEU A 149 -2.93 -0.12 -9.11
N LEU A 150 -2.14 -1.18 -9.31
CA LEU A 150 -1.87 -1.77 -10.62
C LEU A 150 -3.06 -2.63 -11.08
N THR A 151 -3.13 -2.90 -12.38
CA THR A 151 -4.09 -3.87 -12.91
C THR A 151 -3.66 -5.30 -12.61
N LYS A 152 -4.63 -6.24 -12.63
CA LYS A 152 -4.35 -7.67 -12.43
C LYS A 152 -3.26 -8.17 -13.38
N THR A 153 -3.32 -7.79 -14.65
CA THR A 153 -2.31 -8.16 -15.67
C THR A 153 -0.92 -7.61 -15.33
N GLN A 154 -0.84 -6.36 -14.86
CA GLN A 154 0.44 -5.77 -14.45
C GLN A 154 1.04 -6.49 -13.23
N LEU A 155 0.20 -6.84 -12.25
CA LEU A 155 0.64 -7.61 -11.08
C LEU A 155 1.10 -9.03 -11.44
N ILE A 156 0.39 -9.72 -12.34
CA ILE A 156 0.81 -11.06 -12.80
C ILE A 156 2.20 -11.01 -13.43
N ARG A 157 2.46 -9.99 -14.26
CA ARG A 157 3.80 -9.79 -14.85
C ARG A 157 4.84 -9.57 -13.77
N LEU A 158 4.62 -8.61 -12.86
CA LEU A 158 5.56 -8.35 -11.76
C LEU A 158 5.78 -9.55 -10.83
N ALA A 159 4.77 -10.39 -10.62
CA ALA A 159 4.89 -11.58 -9.78
C ALA A 159 5.77 -12.69 -10.40
N GLY A 160 5.95 -12.66 -11.73
CA GLY A 160 6.74 -13.61 -12.51
C GLY A 160 8.02 -13.04 -13.16
N ASP A 161 8.24 -11.72 -13.10
CA ASP A 161 9.43 -11.09 -13.69
C ASP A 161 10.65 -11.21 -12.77
N ASP A 162 11.60 -12.05 -13.15
CA ASP A 162 12.91 -12.16 -12.49
C ASP A 162 13.92 -11.09 -12.99
N THR A 163 13.54 -10.29 -13.99
CA THR A 163 14.46 -9.42 -14.76
C THR A 163 14.86 -8.09 -14.10
N LEU A 164 14.31 -7.72 -12.93
CA LEU A 164 14.72 -6.52 -12.17
C LEU A 164 15.99 -6.70 -11.30
N ALA A 165 16.65 -7.86 -11.39
CA ALA A 165 17.97 -8.09 -10.78
C ALA A 165 19.09 -7.65 -11.74
N GLY A 166 19.30 -6.35 -11.92
CA GLY A 166 20.34 -5.89 -12.85
C GLY A 166 20.51 -4.38 -12.98
N SER A 167 21.01 -3.73 -11.93
CA SER A 167 21.83 -2.52 -12.07
C SER A 167 22.59 -2.24 -10.77
N GLY A 168 23.45 -3.18 -10.38
CA GLY A 168 24.62 -2.85 -9.57
C GLY A 168 25.66 -2.26 -10.51
N GLY A 169 25.79 -0.95 -10.52
CA GLY A 169 26.89 -0.29 -11.23
C GLY A 169 28.19 -0.60 -10.51
N ASP A 170 29.04 -1.40 -11.14
CA ASP A 170 30.45 -1.52 -10.77
C ASP A 170 31.11 -0.16 -11.00
N ALA A 171 31.47 0.50 -9.90
CA ALA A 171 32.45 1.57 -9.89
C ALA A 171 33.80 0.94 -9.52
N GLY A 172 34.72 0.94 -10.48
CA GLY A 172 36.14 0.72 -10.21
C GLY A 172 36.84 -0.14 -11.25
N ASP A 173 37.38 0.50 -12.28
CA ASP A 173 38.75 0.16 -12.65
C ASP A 173 39.54 1.44 -12.95
N ALA A 174 40.69 1.50 -12.32
CA ALA A 174 41.66 2.56 -12.36
C ALA A 174 42.62 2.26 -13.52
N GLY A 175 42.66 3.15 -14.51
CA GLY A 175 43.66 3.12 -15.59
C GLY A 175 44.44 4.42 -15.63
N ALA A 176 45.39 4.57 -14.71
CA ALA A 176 46.46 5.54 -14.86
C ALA A 176 47.35 5.12 -16.03
N GLY A 177 47.64 6.06 -16.93
CA GLY A 177 48.56 5.85 -18.05
C GLY A 177 49.14 7.19 -18.47
N GLU A 178 50.22 7.60 -17.81
CA GLU A 178 51.20 8.57 -18.32
C GLU A 178 51.88 8.01 -19.57
N VAL A 179 51.95 8.80 -20.65
CA VAL A 179 53.17 9.41 -21.25
C VAL A 179 52.79 10.33 -22.40
#